data_AF-C5KJ72-F1
#
_entry.id   AF-C5KJ72-F1
#
_cell.length_a   1.000
_cell.length_b   1.000
_cell.length_c   1.000
_cell.angle_alpha   90.00
_cell.angle_beta   90.00
_cell.angle_gamma   90.00
#
_symmetry.space_group_name_H-M   'P 1'
#
loop_
_entity.id
_entity.type
_entity.pdbx_description
1 polymer ?
#
loop_
_entity_poly.entity_id
_entity_poly.type
_entity_poly.pdbx_seq_one_letter_code
_entity_poly.pdbx_strand_id
1 'polypeptide(L)' 'FKVNSFELYGFDVIFDESLRAWLLEVNSSPSMNLDTLLDERIKVALIRYGTSIFGIR' A
#
# COMPACT_ATOMS: atom_id res chain seq x y z
N PHE A 1 0.96 -19.76 -1.35
CA PHE A 1 1.20 -19.06 -0.07
C PHE A 1 2.44 -19.63 0.61
N LYS A 2 3.45 -18.79 0.84
CA LYS A 2 4.73 -19.21 1.44
C LYS A 2 4.70 -18.84 2.93
N VAL A 3 5.02 -19.80 3.80
CA VAL A 3 5.12 -19.57 5.24
C VAL A 3 6.28 -18.60 5.50
N ASN A 4 6.12 -17.68 6.47
CA ASN A 4 7.07 -16.60 6.77
C ASN A 4 7.28 -15.61 5.61
N SER A 5 6.21 -15.19 4.94
CA SER A 5 6.24 -14.17 3.90
C SER A 5 5.07 -13.21 4.07
N PHE A 6 5.24 -11.98 3.59
CA PHE A 6 4.19 -10.97 3.51
C PHE A 6 4.17 -10.37 2.10
N GLU A 7 3.03 -9.80 1.72
CA GLU A 7 2.84 -9.14 0.43
C GLU A 7 2.17 -7.79 0.65
N LEU A 8 2.56 -6.81 -0.17
CA LEU A 8 1.95 -5.48 -0.18
C LEU A 8 1.01 -5.40 -1.38
N TYR A 9 -0.27 -5.14 -1.11
CA TYR A 9 -1.28 -4.92 -2.13
C TYR A 9 -1.65 -3.44 -2.20
N GLY A 10 -1.73 -2.89 -3.42
CA GLY A 10 -2.32 -1.58 -3.69
C GLY A 10 -3.78 -1.74 -4.09
N PHE A 11 -4.68 -0.97 -3.47
CA PHE A 11 -6.10 -0.99 -3.78
C PHE A 11 -6.49 0.33 -4.43
N ASP A 12 -7.02 0.25 -5.64
CA ASP A 12 -7.51 1.42 -6.36
C ASP A 12 -9.01 1.53 -6.08
N VAL A 13 -9.42 2.62 -5.44
CA VAL A 13 -10.79 2.83 -4.94
C VAL A 13 -11.32 4.14 -5.50
N ILE A 14 -12.58 4.12 -5.97
CA ILE A 14 -13.31 5.32 -6.38
C ILE A 14 -14.51 5.55 -5.46
N PHE A 15 -14.84 6.81 -5.22
CA PHE A 15 -16.03 7.19 -4.45
C PHE A 15 -17.15 7.65 -5.38
N ASP A 16 -18.37 7.18 -5.16
CA ASP A 16 -19.55 7.70 -5.85
C ASP A 16 -20.11 8.98 -5.19
N GLU A 17 -21.17 9.55 -5.77
CA GLU A 17 -21.84 10.76 -5.27
C GLU A 17 -22.44 10.59 -3.86
N SER A 18 -22.67 9.35 -3.43
CA SER A 18 -23.13 9.00 -2.08
C SER A 18 -21.96 8.68 -1.13
N LEU A 19 -20.72 8.99 -1.52
CA LEU A 19 -19.49 8.66 -0.81
C LEU A 19 -19.31 7.17 -0.52
N ARG A 20 -19.89 6.29 -1.35
CA ARG A 20 -19.61 4.86 -1.28
C ARG A 20 -18.31 4.56 -1.99
N ALA A 21 -17.43 3.83 -1.30
CA ALA A 21 -16.19 3.32 -1.85
C ALA A 21 -16.45 2.09 -2.73
N TRP A 22 -16.00 2.15 -3.98
CA TRP A 22 -16.05 1.07 -4.94
C TRP A 22 -14.62 0.64 -5.28
N LEU A 23 -14.34 -0.65 -5.13
CA LEU A 23 -13.06 -1.23 -5.51
C LEU A 23 -12.97 -1.35 -7.04
N LEU A 24 -11.92 -0.80 -7.63
CA LEU A 24 -11.63 -0.91 -9.05
C LEU A 24 -10.72 -2.09 -9.34
N GLU A 25 -9.56 -2.12 -8.69
CA GLU A 25 -8.58 -3.19 -8.86
C GLU A 25 -7.73 -3.40 -7.62
N VAL A 26 -7.07 -4.55 -7.60
CA VAL A 26 -6.09 -4.93 -6.58
C VAL A 26 -4.77 -5.23 -7.28
N ASN A 27 -3.78 -4.40 -7.03
CA ASN A 27 -2.44 -4.53 -7.57
C ASN A 27 -1.56 -5.34 -6.62
N SER A 28 -1.08 -6.50 -7.08
CA SER A 28 -0.11 -7.33 -6.33
C SER A 28 1.32 -6.77 -6.38
N SER A 29 1.56 -5.75 -7.20
CA SER A 29 2.84 -5.04 -7.30
C SER A 29 2.60 -3.53 -7.47
N PRO A 30 2.16 -2.84 -6.42
CA PRO A 30 1.96 -1.39 -6.48
C PRO A 30 3.31 -0.66 -6.67
N SER A 31 3.29 0.46 -7.40
CA SER A 31 4.51 1.25 -7.64
C SER A 31 5.02 1.89 -6.34
N MET A 32 6.30 1.62 -6.05
CA MET A 32 7.01 2.19 -4.90
C MET A 32 8.08 3.23 -5.31
N ASN A 33 7.97 3.78 -6.51
CA ASN A 33 8.86 4.86 -6.97
C ASN A 33 8.68 6.12 -6.09
N LEU A 34 9.76 6.86 -5.88
CA LEU A 34 9.82 8.04 -5.02
C LEU A 34 10.08 9.31 -5.85
N ASP A 35 9.23 9.53 -6.86
CA ASP A 35 9.43 10.60 -7.84
C ASP A 35 9.13 12.00 -7.27
N THR A 36 8.33 12.07 -6.20
CA THR A 36 7.98 13.31 -5.48
C THR A 36 8.23 13.22 -3.98
N LEU A 37 8.33 14.38 -3.31
CA LEU A 37 8.41 14.45 -1.83
C LEU A 37 7.17 13.85 -1.16
N LEU A 38 6.01 13.88 -1.82
CA LEU A 38 4.79 13.27 -1.32
C LEU A 38 4.88 11.74 -1.36
N ASP A 39 5.38 11.19 -2.48
CA ASP A 39 5.63 9.75 -2.61
C ASP A 39 6.57 9.28 -1.50
N GLU A 40 7.70 9.96 -1.30
CA GLU A 40 8.66 9.62 -0.25
C GLU A 40 7.98 9.63 1.13
N ARG A 41 7.28 10.71 1.47
CA ARG A 41 6.64 10.85 2.78
C ARG A 41 5.65 9.73 3.07
N ILE A 42 4.84 9.34 2.09
CA ILE A 42 3.78 8.33 2.29
C ILE A 42 4.36 6.91 2.19
N LYS A 43 5.09 6.61 1.12
CA LYS A 43 5.54 5.24 0.80
C LYS A 43 6.61 4.76 1.77
N VAL A 44 7.53 5.61 2.20
CA VAL A 44 8.55 5.24 3.20
C VAL A 44 7.90 5.00 4.56
N ALA A 45 6.94 5.84 4.96
CA ALA A 45 6.22 5.65 6.22
C ALA A 45 5.42 4.34 6.23
N LEU A 46 4.75 4.00 5.12
CA LEU A 46 4.03 2.74 4.94
C LEU A 46 4.95 1.53 5.18
N ILE A 47 6.11 1.47 4.51
CA ILE A 47 7.04 0.35 4.65
C ILE A 47 7.60 0.27 6.07
N ARG A 48 8.04 1.40 6.64
CA ARG A 48 8.56 1.43 8.02
C ARG A 48 7.53 0.92 9.03
N TYR A 49 6.27 1.35 8.89
CA TYR A 49 5.22 0.89 9.77
C TYR A 49 4.93 -0.60 9.57
N GLY A 50 4.82 -1.06 8.31
CA GLY A 50 4.63 -2.47 7.98
C GLY A 50 5.73 -3.37 8.56
N THR A 51 7.01 -3.05 8.34
CA THR A 51 8.12 -3.86 8.87
C THR A 51 8.14 -3.86 10.40
N SER A 52 7.77 -2.75 11.04
CA SER A 52 7.69 -2.68 12.51
C SER A 52 6.64 -3.62 13.09
N ILE A 53 5.48 -3.78 12.45
CA ILE A 53 4.43 -4.74 12.84
C ILE A 53 4.95 -6.17 12.79
N PHE A 54 5.73 -6.51 11.76
CA PHE A 54 6.31 -7.84 11.59
C PHE A 54 7.54 -8.08 12.48
N GLY A 55 7.96 -7.10 13.28
CA GLY A 55 9.17 -7.20 14.11
C GLY A 55 10.47 -7.26 13.31
N ILE A 56 10.43 -6.85 12.04
CA ILE A 56 11.61 -6.75 11.17
C ILE A 56 12.31 -5.44 11.54
N ARG A 57 13.50 -5.55 12.12
CA ARG A 57 14.35 -4.43 12.56
C ARG A 57 15.35 -4.03 11.49
#